data_AF-A0A7C5P5G7-F1
#
_entry.id   AF-A0A7C5P5G7-F1
#
_cell.length_a   1.000
_cell.length_b   1.000
_cell.length_c   1.000
_cell.angle_alpha   90.00
_cell.angle_beta   90.00
_cell.angle_gamma   90.00
#
_symmetry.space_group_name_H-M   'P 1'
#
loop_
_entity.id
_entity.type
_entity.pdbx_description
1 polymer ?
#
loop_
_entity_poly.entity_id
_entity_poly.type
_entity_poly.pdbx_seq_one_letter_code
_entity_poly.pdbx_strand_id
1 'polypeptide(L)'
;MSQKIRGELERRSVIVPRGAGEELENRNFGRHVGEDIKLTLVEAAYLIHKEKIEILENGERLGFETFFGRASASDENFTRRYIVYRDLRERGYHIQPSPTDFRIYPRGGQPGTAQS
;
A
#
# COMPACT_ATOMS: atom_id res chain seq x y z
N MET A 1 15.15 5.53 -17.24
CA MET A 1 14.62 6.11 -15.99
C MET A 1 13.19 5.63 -15.84
N SER A 2 12.91 4.75 -14.89
CA SER A 2 11.55 4.20 -14.70
C SER A 2 10.66 5.32 -14.14
N GLN A 3 9.54 5.62 -14.80
CA GLN A 3 8.56 6.59 -14.29
C GLN A 3 8.04 6.08 -12.94
N LYS A 4 8.19 6.87 -11.88
CA LYS A 4 7.62 6.54 -10.58
C LYS A 4 6.10 6.79 -10.63
N ILE A 5 5.34 5.82 -10.12
CA ILE A 5 3.88 5.87 -10.07
C ILE A 5 3.46 6.95 -9.06
N ARG A 6 2.54 7.84 -9.43
CA ARG A 6 2.10 8.94 -8.57
C ARG A 6 0.75 8.64 -7.95
N GLY A 7 0.60 8.94 -6.66
CA GLY A 7 -0.68 8.87 -5.96
C GLY A 7 -0.93 10.08 -5.06
N GLU A 8 -2.18 10.39 -4.80
CA GLU A 8 -2.62 11.49 -3.94
C GLU A 8 -3.07 10.96 -2.57
N LEU A 9 -2.63 11.59 -1.48
CA LEU A 9 -3.07 11.26 -0.13
C LEU A 9 -4.46 11.83 0.16
N GLU A 10 -5.43 10.94 0.33
CA GLU A 10 -6.79 11.27 0.76
C GLU A 10 -7.09 10.70 2.15
N ARG A 11 -7.02 11.55 3.19
CA ARG A 11 -7.37 11.26 4.61
C ARG A 11 -6.72 10.02 5.23
N ARG A 12 -7.14 8.83 4.78
CA ARG A 12 -6.76 7.49 5.28
C ARG A 12 -6.38 6.51 4.16
N SER A 13 -6.16 7.00 2.94
CA SER A 13 -5.79 6.19 1.78
C SER A 13 -4.98 7.00 0.78
N VAL A 14 -4.29 6.31 -0.12
CA VAL A 14 -3.65 6.94 -1.27
C VAL A 14 -4.35 6.47 -2.54
N ILE A 15 -4.74 7.41 -3.39
CA ILE A 15 -5.43 7.14 -4.66
C ILE A 15 -4.42 7.23 -5.80
N VAL A 16 -4.34 6.18 -6.61
CA VAL A 16 -3.45 6.09 -7.76
C VAL A 16 -4.30 5.93 -9.03
N PRO A 17 -4.13 6.80 -10.04
CA PRO A 17 -4.85 6.66 -11.31
C PRO A 17 -4.54 5.34 -12.03
N ARG A 18 -5.56 4.71 -12.63
CA ARG A 18 -5.43 3.39 -13.29
C ARG A 18 -4.22 3.26 -14.20
N GLY A 19 -4.04 4.25 -15.08
CA GLY A 19 -3.01 4.20 -16.13
C GLY A 19 -1.58 4.16 -15.58
N ALA A 20 -1.38 4.56 -14.32
CA ALA A 20 -0.11 4.44 -13.63
C ALA A 20 -0.09 3.24 -12.64
N GLY A 21 -1.23 2.63 -12.36
CA GLY A 21 -1.43 1.66 -11.29
C GLY A 21 -1.34 0.19 -11.69
N GLU A 22 -1.31 -0.16 -12.98
CA GLU A 22 -1.31 -1.58 -13.43
C GLU A 22 -0.19 -2.43 -12.82
N GLU A 23 1.02 -1.87 -12.61
CA GLU A 23 2.10 -2.59 -11.93
C GLU A 23 1.77 -2.90 -10.47
N LEU A 24 1.06 -1.98 -9.79
CA LEU A 24 0.66 -2.16 -8.41
C LEU A 24 -0.34 -3.31 -8.29
N GLU A 25 -1.33 -3.35 -9.19
CA GLU A 25 -2.33 -4.42 -9.26
C GLU A 25 -1.67 -5.78 -9.48
N ASN A 26 -0.79 -5.91 -10.48
CA ASN A 26 -0.07 -7.15 -10.78
C ASN A 26 0.76 -7.66 -9.59
N ARG A 27 1.19 -6.76 -8.71
CA ARG A 27 1.95 -7.07 -7.49
C ARG A 27 1.07 -7.16 -6.24
N ASN A 28 -0.25 -7.17 -6.43
CA ASN A 28 -1.28 -7.30 -5.41
C ASN A 28 -1.26 -6.16 -4.40
N PHE A 29 -1.07 -4.93 -4.84
CA PHE A 29 -1.20 -3.73 -4.02
C PHE A 29 -2.51 -3.01 -4.34
N GLY A 30 -3.23 -2.60 -3.29
CA GLY A 30 -4.44 -1.80 -3.39
C GLY A 30 -5.67 -2.56 -3.84
N ARG A 31 -6.77 -1.82 -4.00
CA ARG A 31 -8.06 -2.32 -4.49
C ARG A 31 -8.65 -1.34 -5.49
N HIS A 32 -9.38 -1.86 -6.47
CA HIS A 32 -10.12 -1.03 -7.42
C HIS A 32 -11.23 -0.25 -6.73
N VAL A 33 -11.28 1.05 -7.03
CA VAL A 33 -12.37 1.94 -6.64
C VAL A 33 -12.71 2.80 -7.86
N GLY A 34 -13.75 2.39 -8.59
CA GLY A 34 -14.07 3.00 -9.89
C GLY A 34 -12.96 2.74 -10.90
N GLU A 35 -12.39 3.81 -11.44
CA GLU A 35 -11.25 3.74 -12.36
C GLU A 35 -9.90 3.75 -11.63
N ASP A 36 -9.86 4.09 -10.34
CA ASP A 36 -8.59 4.26 -9.63
C ASP A 36 -8.23 3.05 -8.75
N ILE A 37 -6.96 3.01 -8.33
CA ILE A 37 -6.46 2.08 -7.34
C ILE A 37 -6.35 2.79 -6.00
N LYS A 38 -7.08 2.28 -5.02
CA LYS A 38 -7.01 2.73 -3.63
C LYS A 38 -6.01 1.88 -2.86
N LEU A 39 -4.94 2.51 -2.39
CA LEU A 39 -3.97 1.94 -1.46
C LEU A 39 -4.35 2.27 -0.02
N THR A 40 -4.19 1.29 0.87
CA THR A 40 -4.17 1.57 2.31
C THR A 40 -2.90 2.34 2.69
N LEU A 41 -2.93 3.05 3.83
CA LEU A 41 -1.73 3.76 4.32
C LEU A 41 -0.53 2.83 4.48
N VAL A 42 -0.76 1.59 4.90
CA VAL A 42 0.29 0.59 5.10
C VAL A 42 0.93 0.16 3.77
N GLU A 43 0.11 -0.07 2.74
CA GLU A 43 0.60 -0.37 1.39
C GLU A 43 1.38 0.81 0.81
N ALA A 44 0.82 2.01 0.93
CA ALA A 44 1.45 3.23 0.45
C ALA A 44 2.80 3.48 1.14
N ALA A 45 2.87 3.32 2.47
CA ALA A 45 4.11 3.42 3.26
C ALA A 45 5.18 2.45 2.76
N TYR A 46 4.78 1.21 2.44
CA TYR A 46 5.71 0.21 1.94
C TYR A 46 6.23 0.60 0.56
N LEU A 47 5.35 1.06 -0.32
CA LEU A 47 5.69 1.43 -1.70
C LEU A 47 6.57 2.70 -1.77
N ILE A 48 6.28 3.73 -0.97
CA ILE A 48 7.12 4.94 -0.91
C ILE A 48 8.49 4.63 -0.29
N HIS A 49 8.56 3.76 0.73
CA HIS A 49 9.82 3.29 1.31
C HIS A 49 10.67 2.49 0.30
N LYS A 50 10.03 1.71 -0.58
CA LYS A 50 10.70 0.98 -1.68
C LYS A 50 10.94 1.86 -2.92
N GLU A 51 10.68 3.16 -2.82
CA GLU A 51 10.80 4.14 -3.90
C GLU A 51 10.02 3.79 -5.18
N LYS A 52 8.94 3.01 -5.04
CA LYS A 52 8.09 2.57 -6.16
C LYS A 52 7.02 3.57 -6.53
N ILE A 53 6.58 4.37 -5.57
CA ILE A 53 5.58 5.42 -5.77
C ILE A 53 6.09 6.76 -5.24
N GLU A 54 5.50 7.83 -5.75
CA GLU A 54 5.56 9.17 -5.17
C GLU A 54 4.16 9.52 -4.65
N ILE A 55 4.09 10.04 -3.42
CA ILE A 55 2.84 10.46 -2.80
C ILE A 55 2.79 11.98 -2.81
N LEU A 56 1.67 12.53 -3.24
CA LEU A 56 1.38 13.95 -3.24
C LEU A 56 0.33 14.26 -2.16
N GLU A 57 0.46 15.43 -1.51
CA GLU A 57 -0.56 16.01 -0.64
C GLU A 57 -0.76 17.46 -1.10
N ASN A 58 -1.95 17.78 -1.62
CA ASN A 58 -2.28 19.10 -2.19
C ASN A 58 -1.33 19.52 -3.32
N GLY A 59 -0.88 18.56 -4.13
CA GLY A 59 0.05 18.79 -5.24
C GLY A 59 1.54 18.88 -4.86
N GLU A 60 1.87 18.85 -3.57
CA GLU A 60 3.26 18.82 -3.10
C GLU A 60 3.73 17.39 -2.80
N ARG A 61 4.99 17.10 -3.14
CA ARG A 61 5.57 15.77 -2.87
C ARG A 61 5.79 15.56 -1.38
N LEU A 62 5.18 14.49 -0.87
CA LEU A 62 5.35 14.07 0.50
C LEU A 62 6.53 13.09 0.64
N GLY A 63 7.46 13.41 1.53
CA GLY A 63 8.56 12.51 1.89
C GLY A 63 8.08 11.31 2.71
N PHE A 64 8.86 10.23 2.73
CA PHE A 64 8.50 9.02 3.49
C PHE A 64 8.28 9.32 4.98
N GLU A 65 9.20 10.05 5.64
CA GLU A 65 9.09 10.35 7.07
C GLU A 65 7.84 11.18 7.38
N THR A 66 7.56 12.20 6.58
CA THR A 66 6.35 13.03 6.71
C THR A 66 5.09 12.20 6.51
N PHE A 67 5.03 11.39 5.45
CA PHE A 67 3.91 10.48 5.20
C PHE A 67 3.71 9.50 6.36
N PHE A 68 4.80 8.93 6.88
CA PHE A 68 4.77 7.98 7.99
C PHE A 68 4.24 8.64 9.27
N GLY A 69 4.66 9.87 9.56
CA GLY A 69 4.16 10.66 10.68
C GLY A 69 2.65 10.94 10.56
N ARG A 70 2.19 11.36 9.37
CA ARG A 70 0.75 11.58 9.08
C ARG A 70 -0.06 10.31 9.27
N ALA A 71 0.42 9.20 8.73
CA ALA A 71 -0.25 7.91 8.82
C ALA A 71 -0.31 7.40 10.26
N SER A 72 0.77 7.57 11.04
CA SER A 72 0.82 7.20 12.46
C SER A 72 -0.11 8.08 13.31
N ALA A 73 -0.23 9.36 13.00
CA ALA A 73 -1.16 10.26 13.69
C ALA A 73 -2.64 9.97 13.37
N SER A 74 -2.91 9.43 12.18
CA SER A 74 -4.26 9.06 11.72
C SER A 74 -4.78 7.77 12.37
N ASP A 75 -3.87 6.90 12.80
CA ASP A 75 -4.17 5.55 13.27
C ASP A 75 -3.08 5.01 14.22
N GLU A 76 -3.44 4.85 15.49
CA GLU A 76 -2.54 4.39 16.56
C GLU A 76 -1.88 3.02 16.30
N ASN A 77 -2.53 2.16 15.51
CA ASN A 77 -2.05 0.82 15.20
C ASN A 77 -1.27 0.78 13.88
N PHE A 78 -1.15 1.90 13.17
CA PHE A 78 -0.48 1.97 11.87
C PHE A 78 0.97 1.52 11.95
N THR A 79 1.75 2.04 12.91
CA THR A 79 3.19 1.73 13.02
C THR A 79 3.41 0.23 13.22
N ARG A 80 2.62 -0.41 14.09
CA ARG A 80 2.68 -1.86 14.33
C ARG A 80 2.31 -2.63 13.06
N ARG A 81 1.19 -2.27 12.43
CA ARG A 81 0.73 -2.91 11.20
C ARG A 81 1.73 -2.76 10.05
N TYR A 82 2.40 -1.62 9.94
CA TYR A 82 3.45 -1.40 8.96
C TYR A 82 4.65 -2.33 9.15
N ILE A 83 5.14 -2.48 10.39
CA ILE A 83 6.28 -3.36 10.69
C ILE A 83 5.95 -4.81 10.28
N VAL A 84 4.77 -5.31 10.68
CA VAL A 84 4.30 -6.66 10.33
C VAL A 84 4.13 -6.80 8.82
N TYR A 85 3.48 -5.83 8.17
CA TYR A 85 3.27 -5.85 6.73
C TYR A 85 4.57 -5.88 5.94
N ARG A 86 5.55 -5.05 6.33
CA ARG A 86 6.86 -4.99 5.69
C ARG A 86 7.60 -6.32 5.84
N ASP A 87 7.69 -6.88 7.03
CA ASP A 87 8.37 -8.15 7.28
C ASP A 87 7.76 -9.28 6.43
N LEU A 88 6.43 -9.40 6.42
CA LEU A 88 5.72 -10.41 5.63
C LEU A 88 5.91 -10.24 4.12
N ARG A 89 5.83 -9.00 3.61
CA ARG A 89 6.10 -8.70 2.18
C ARG A 89 7.54 -9.00 1.79
N GLU A 90 8.52 -8.65 2.63
CA GLU A 90 9.94 -8.92 2.37
C GLU A 90 10.24 -10.42 2.38
N ARG A 91 9.50 -11.22 3.16
CA ARG A 91 9.58 -12.69 3.17
C ARG A 91 8.84 -13.40 2.04
N GLY A 92 8.18 -12.65 1.16
CA GLY A 92 7.45 -13.18 -0.01
C GLY A 92 6.07 -13.76 0.32
N TYR A 93 5.47 -13.43 1.47
CA TYR A 93 4.07 -13.78 1.74
C TYR A 93 3.14 -12.90 0.91
N HIS A 94 2.04 -13.50 0.45
CA HIS A 94 0.94 -12.71 -0.08
C HIS A 94 0.10 -12.22 1.10
N ILE A 95 0.01 -10.89 1.24
CA ILE A 95 -0.67 -10.23 2.36
C ILE A 95 -1.63 -9.18 1.82
N GLN A 96 -2.88 -9.24 2.28
CA GLN A 96 -3.92 -8.28 1.95
C GLN A 96 -4.39 -7.55 3.21
N PRO A 97 -4.38 -6.20 3.22
CA PRO A 97 -5.00 -5.44 4.30
C PRO A 97 -6.49 -5.76 4.44
N SER A 98 -6.95 -5.83 5.68
CA SER A 98 -8.35 -6.07 6.06
C SER A 98 -8.81 -5.06 7.13
N PRO A 99 -10.12 -4.95 7.40
CA PRO A 99 -10.62 -4.05 8.43
C PRO A 99 -10.10 -4.35 9.84
N THR A 100 -9.83 -5.62 10.14
CA THR A 100 -9.35 -6.06 11.46
C THR A 100 -7.82 -6.00 11.52
N ASP A 101 -7.12 -6.67 10.60
CA ASP A 101 -5.65 -6.66 10.48
C ASP A 101 -5.24 -7.06 9.05
N PHE A 102 -4.75 -8.28 8.84
CA PHE A 102 -4.28 -8.78 7.55
C PHE A 102 -4.82 -10.16 7.24
N ARG A 103 -5.07 -10.42 5.96
CA ARG A 103 -5.18 -11.79 5.42
C ARG A 103 -3.82 -12.20 4.90
N ILE A 104 -3.29 -13.31 5.44
CA ILE A 104 -1.98 -13.86 5.09
C ILE A 104 -2.21 -15.16 4.33
N TYR A 105 -1.53 -15.30 3.19
CA TYR A 105 -1.54 -16.53 2.41
C TYR A 105 -0.10 -17.06 2.34
N PRO A 106 0.10 -18.39 2.42
CA PRO A 106 1.42 -19.00 2.32
C PRO A 106 2.06 -18.68 0.96
N ARG A 107 3.38 -18.84 0.87
CA ARG A 107 4.16 -18.56 -0.35
C ARG A 107 3.56 -19.32 -1.55
N GLY A 108 3.21 -18.59 -2.60
CA GLY A 108 2.56 -19.14 -3.80
C GLY A 108 1.03 -19.28 -3.72
N GLY A 109 0.41 -19.00 -2.57
CA GLY A 109 -1.04 -18.96 -2.42
C GLY A 109 -1.63 -17.64 -2.94
N GLN A 110 -2.75 -17.73 -3.67
CA GLN A 110 -3.54 -16.59 -4.11
C GLN A 110 -4.91 -16.57 -3.39
N PRO A 111 -5.60 -15.41 -3.34
CA PRO A 111 -6.99 -15.35 -2.91
C PRO A 111 -7.83 -16.30 -3.78
N GLY A 112 -8.32 -17.40 -3.21
CA GLY A 112 -9.07 -18.45 -3.92
C GLY A 112 -8.48 -19.86 -3.89
N THR A 113 -7.22 -20.03 -3.45
CA THR A 113 -6.55 -21.36 -3.38
C THR A 113 -6.34 -21.89 -1.97
N ALA A 114 -6.55 -21.08 -0.92
CA ALA A 114 -6.47 -21.54 0.45
C ALA A 114 -7.78 -22.25 0.84
N GLN A 115 -7.81 -23.59 0.68
CA GLN A 115 -8.75 -24.40 1.43
C GLN A 115 -8.36 -24.39 2.92
N SER A 116 -9.40 -24.38 3.74
CA SER A 116 -9.43 -24.34 5.20
C SER A 116 -8.49 -25.32 5.90
#